data_AF-A0A3G2LB88-F1
#
_entry.id   AF-A0A3G2LB88-F1
#
_cell.length_a   1.000
_cell.length_b   1.000
_cell.length_c   1.000
_cell.angle_alpha   90.00
_cell.angle_beta   90.00
_cell.angle_gamma   90.00
#
_symmetry.space_group_name_H-M   'P 1'
#
loop_
_entity.id
_entity.type
_entity.pdbx_description
1 polymer ?
#
loop_
_entity_poly.entity_id
_entity_poly.type
_entity_poly.pdbx_seq_one_letter_code
_entity_poly.pdbx_strand_id
1 'polypeptide(L)'
;MRILMVLAVFTLFFGSSCKEEKETSQMKEVMAIHDEVMPKMSQLGDLVGELNSKENDSTEIGLKYMEARKELQSAHKSMMDWMQNFGNRFDPDEILNGKELSAQKQEWLDEEEKKVKDLKEEINASIANAKELLGITE
;
A
#
# COMPACT_ATOMS: atom_id res chain seq x y z
N MET A 1 4.04 -72.68 24.71
CA MET A 1 5.15 -72.27 25.60
C MET A 1 5.68 -70.95 25.06
N ARG A 2 5.06 -69.83 25.44
CA ARG A 2 5.68 -68.69 26.15
C ARG A 2 7.10 -68.36 25.65
N ILE A 3 7.26 -67.22 24.99
CA ILE A 3 8.09 -66.09 25.46
C ILE A 3 7.60 -64.81 24.76
N LEU A 4 7.20 -63.85 25.59
CA LEU A 4 7.01 -62.44 25.25
C LEU A 4 8.34 -61.86 24.76
N MET A 5 8.31 -61.03 23.72
CA MET A 5 9.28 -59.96 23.58
C MET A 5 8.54 -58.67 23.20
N VAL A 6 8.49 -57.76 24.17
CA VAL A 6 8.06 -56.38 24.07
C VAL A 6 9.27 -55.54 23.64
N LEU A 7 9.13 -54.70 22.61
CA LEU A 7 9.79 -53.40 22.43
C LEU A 7 9.22 -52.80 21.11
N ALA A 8 8.39 -51.75 21.17
CA ALA A 8 8.80 -50.33 21.03
C ALA A 8 9.37 -50.06 19.62
N VAL A 9 8.91 -49.11 18.79
CA VAL A 9 8.47 -47.75 19.06
C VAL A 9 7.59 -47.29 17.90
N PHE A 10 6.50 -46.62 18.25
CA PHE A 10 5.66 -45.82 17.39
C PHE A 10 6.37 -44.47 17.15
N THR A 11 6.77 -44.17 15.93
CA THR A 11 7.08 -42.79 15.53
C THR A 11 6.35 -42.45 14.24
N LEU A 12 5.17 -41.89 14.44
CA LEU A 12 4.52 -40.98 13.50
C LEU A 12 5.53 -39.95 13.01
N PHE A 13 5.93 -40.05 11.74
CA PHE A 13 6.38 -38.88 11.00
C PHE A 13 5.14 -38.07 10.60
N PHE A 14 4.57 -37.36 11.57
CA PHE A 14 3.84 -36.14 11.25
C PHE A 14 4.90 -35.15 10.78
N GLY A 15 5.03 -35.00 9.47
CA GLY A 15 5.60 -33.79 8.89
C GLY A 15 4.68 -32.65 9.26
N SER A 16 4.93 -32.05 10.43
CA SER A 16 4.44 -30.70 10.72
C SER A 16 5.04 -29.83 9.65
N SER A 17 4.23 -29.52 8.64
CA SER A 17 4.42 -28.33 7.82
C SER A 17 4.33 -27.17 8.81
N CYS A 18 5.47 -26.79 9.37
CA CYS A 18 5.71 -25.44 9.85
C CYS A 18 5.44 -24.55 8.64
N LYS A 19 4.19 -24.14 8.50
CA LYS A 19 3.84 -22.87 7.91
C LYS A 19 4.56 -21.86 8.80
N GLU A 20 5.78 -21.53 8.40
CA GLU A 20 6.48 -20.36 8.88
C GLU A 20 5.55 -19.20 8.51
N GLU A 21 4.71 -18.78 9.44
CA GLU A 21 4.17 -17.43 9.43
C GLU A 21 5.41 -16.55 9.52
N LYS A 22 5.98 -16.24 8.35
CA LYS A 22 7.02 -15.23 8.21
C LYS A 22 6.39 -13.96 8.74
N GLU A 23 6.75 -13.59 9.97
CA GLU A 23 6.56 -12.21 10.42
C GLU A 23 7.08 -11.31 9.30
N THR A 24 6.16 -10.54 8.73
CA THR A 24 6.48 -9.58 7.69
C THR A 24 7.26 -8.45 8.35
N SER A 25 8.44 -8.12 7.82
CA SER A 25 9.14 -6.94 8.31
C SER A 25 8.30 -5.70 8.01
N GLN A 26 8.36 -4.70 8.87
CA GLN A 26 7.68 -3.42 8.65
C GLN A 26 7.96 -2.82 7.27
N MET A 27 9.20 -2.96 6.76
CA MET A 27 9.55 -2.53 5.40
C MET A 27 8.64 -3.16 4.35
N LYS A 28 8.32 -4.46 4.47
CA LYS A 28 7.39 -5.15 3.57
C LYS A 28 5.97 -4.64 3.73
N GLU A 29 5.56 -4.28 4.94
CA GLU A 29 4.22 -3.71 5.19
C GLU A 29 4.07 -2.32 4.56
N VAL A 30 5.08 -1.46 4.70
CA VAL A 30 5.15 -0.15 4.03
C VAL A 30 5.07 -0.33 2.51
N MET A 31 5.86 -1.25 1.95
CA MET A 31 5.84 -1.52 0.50
C MET A 31 4.53 -2.16 0.02
N ALA A 32 3.87 -2.98 0.85
CA ALA A 32 2.57 -3.55 0.52
C ALA A 32 1.50 -2.45 0.38
N ILE A 33 1.53 -1.42 1.23
CA ILE A 33 0.62 -0.28 1.11
C ILE A 33 0.92 0.53 -0.15
N HIS A 34 2.20 0.76 -0.47
CA HIS A 34 2.61 1.37 -1.74
C HIS A 34 2.05 0.58 -2.93
N ASP A 35 2.29 -0.73 -2.98
CA ASP A 35 1.87 -1.57 -4.09
C ASP A 35 0.34 -1.63 -4.24
N GLU A 36 -0.41 -1.57 -3.13
CA GLU A 36 -1.87 -1.51 -3.13
C GLU A 36 -2.41 -0.26 -3.83
N VAL A 37 -1.73 0.89 -3.67
CA VAL A 37 -2.20 2.17 -4.24
C VAL A 37 -1.64 2.45 -5.64
N MET A 38 -0.60 1.72 -6.08
CA MET A 38 -0.03 1.91 -7.42
C MET A 38 -1.04 1.73 -8.57
N PRO A 39 -1.92 0.71 -8.58
CA PRO A 39 -2.96 0.60 -9.61
C PRO A 39 -3.93 1.79 -9.65
N LYS A 40 -4.12 2.47 -8.51
CA LYS A 40 -5.01 3.63 -8.39
C LYS A 40 -4.43 4.88 -9.06
N MET A 41 -3.12 4.94 -9.28
CA MET A 41 -2.49 6.08 -9.96
C MET A 41 -3.00 6.27 -11.40
N SER A 42 -3.26 5.16 -12.11
CA SER A 42 -3.89 5.22 -13.44
C SER A 42 -5.32 5.77 -13.33
N GLN A 43 -6.07 5.28 -12.34
CA GLN A 43 -7.44 5.70 -12.10
C GLN A 43 -7.56 7.20 -11.76
N LEU A 44 -6.59 7.75 -10.99
CA LEU A 44 -6.50 9.19 -10.75
C LEU A 44 -6.40 9.97 -12.07
N GLY A 45 -5.54 9.50 -12.98
CA GLY A 45 -5.35 10.13 -14.30
C GLY A 45 -6.62 10.14 -15.15
N ASP A 46 -7.35 9.03 -15.17
CA ASP A 46 -8.61 8.90 -15.91
C ASP A 46 -9.68 9.87 -15.36
N LEU A 47 -9.87 9.89 -14.03
CA LEU A 47 -10.83 10.78 -13.36
C LEU A 47 -10.47 12.26 -13.53
N VAL A 48 -9.17 12.61 -13.52
CA VAL A 48 -8.70 13.97 -13.83
C VAL A 48 -9.12 14.39 -15.24
N GLY A 49 -9.03 13.48 -16.22
CA GLY A 49 -9.46 13.73 -17.59
C GLY A 49 -10.97 13.97 -17.69
N GLU A 50 -11.77 13.15 -17.00
CA GLU A 50 -13.22 13.28 -16.96
C GLU A 50 -13.67 14.60 -16.33
N LEU A 51 -13.12 14.96 -15.16
CA LEU A 51 -13.46 16.20 -14.46
C LEU A 51 -13.05 17.44 -15.27
N ASN A 52 -11.87 17.43 -15.90
CA ASN A 52 -11.41 18.52 -16.76
C ASN A 52 -12.39 18.78 -17.93
N SER A 53 -12.98 17.73 -18.51
CA SER A 53 -13.97 17.89 -19.58
C SER A 53 -15.27 18.56 -19.12
N LYS A 54 -15.55 18.58 -17.81
CA LYS A 54 -16.81 19.05 -17.21
C LYS A 54 -16.67 20.33 -16.38
N GLU A 55 -15.45 20.74 -16.02
CA GLU A 55 -15.21 21.89 -15.13
C GLU A 55 -15.39 23.27 -15.77
N ASN A 56 -15.51 23.34 -17.10
CA ASN A 56 -15.58 24.62 -17.84
C ASN A 56 -16.89 25.40 -17.65
N ASP A 57 -17.83 24.86 -16.88
CA ASP A 57 -19.05 25.55 -16.48
C ASP A 57 -18.80 26.35 -15.20
N SER A 58 -19.15 27.64 -15.18
CA SER A 58 -19.00 28.50 -13.99
C SER A 58 -20.07 28.27 -12.93
N THR A 59 -20.90 27.24 -13.07
CA THR A 59 -21.87 26.80 -12.07
C THR A 59 -21.18 26.25 -10.82
N GLU A 60 -21.95 26.12 -9.73
CA GLU A 60 -21.48 25.50 -8.49
C GLU A 60 -20.91 24.09 -8.72
N ILE A 61 -21.51 23.32 -9.64
CA ILE A 61 -21.05 21.97 -9.94
C ILE A 61 -19.72 21.98 -10.72
N GLY A 62 -19.51 22.92 -11.64
CA GLY A 62 -18.23 23.04 -12.34
C GLY A 62 -17.07 23.43 -11.41
N LEU A 63 -17.33 24.28 -10.41
CA LEU A 63 -16.36 24.57 -9.35
C LEU A 63 -15.99 23.33 -8.53
N LYS A 64 -16.99 22.49 -8.18
CA LYS A 64 -16.75 21.21 -7.49
C LYS A 64 -15.92 20.24 -8.34
N TYR A 65 -16.15 20.18 -9.65
CA TYR A 65 -15.32 19.37 -10.54
C TYR A 65 -13.87 19.85 -10.58
N MET A 66 -13.65 21.17 -10.63
CA MET A 66 -12.31 21.75 -10.58
C MET A 66 -11.59 21.42 -9.26
N GLU A 67 -12.31 21.51 -8.14
CA GLU A 67 -11.75 21.19 -6.82
C GLU A 67 -11.38 19.70 -6.73
N ALA A 68 -12.29 18.79 -7.06
CA ALA A 68 -12.02 17.36 -7.08
C ALA A 68 -10.86 17.00 -8.02
N ARG A 69 -10.74 17.67 -9.18
CA ARG A 69 -9.59 17.46 -10.08
C ARG A 69 -8.28 17.83 -9.41
N LYS A 70 -8.23 18.96 -8.69
CA LYS A 70 -7.03 19.40 -7.96
C LYS A 70 -6.68 18.44 -6.83
N GLU A 71 -7.68 17.89 -6.13
CA GLU A 71 -7.47 16.87 -5.10
C GLU A 71 -6.83 15.60 -5.67
N LEU A 72 -7.33 15.08 -6.80
CA LEU A 72 -6.72 13.91 -7.47
C LEU A 72 -5.28 14.19 -7.91
N GLN A 73 -5.01 15.39 -8.45
CA GLN A 73 -3.66 15.81 -8.85
C GLN A 73 -2.73 15.98 -7.65
N SER A 74 -3.26 16.49 -6.52
CA SER A 74 -2.54 16.57 -5.25
C SER A 74 -2.17 15.18 -4.76
N ALA A 75 -3.14 14.25 -4.67
CA ALA A 75 -2.91 12.89 -4.22
C ALA A 75 -1.85 12.16 -5.08
N HIS A 76 -1.92 12.30 -6.40
CA HIS A 76 -0.91 11.76 -7.30
C HIS A 76 0.48 12.36 -7.02
N LYS A 77 0.56 13.68 -6.82
CA LYS A 77 1.82 14.35 -6.50
C LYS A 77 2.37 13.91 -5.14
N SER A 78 1.52 13.83 -4.11
CA SER A 78 1.91 13.38 -2.77
C SER A 78 2.54 12.00 -2.80
N MET A 79 1.98 11.06 -3.58
CA MET A 79 2.55 9.73 -3.78
C MET A 79 3.93 9.77 -4.46
N MET A 80 4.08 10.56 -5.54
CA MET A 80 5.36 10.67 -6.24
C MET A 80 6.45 11.31 -5.39
N ASP A 81 6.10 12.37 -4.65
CA ASP A 81 7.02 13.03 -3.71
C ASP A 81 7.44 12.07 -2.59
N TRP A 82 6.51 11.26 -2.09
CA TRP A 82 6.80 10.22 -1.11
C TRP A 82 7.76 9.17 -1.67
N MET A 83 7.50 8.62 -2.86
CA MET A 83 8.37 7.62 -3.50
C MET A 83 9.81 8.15 -3.68
N GLN A 84 9.94 9.40 -4.12
CA GLN A 84 11.25 10.04 -4.28
C GLN A 84 11.96 10.19 -2.93
N ASN A 85 11.26 10.68 -1.90
CA ASN A 85 11.85 10.86 -0.57
C ASN A 85 12.19 9.53 0.10
N PHE A 86 11.35 8.52 -0.08
CA PHE A 86 11.56 7.17 0.42
C PHE A 86 12.82 6.55 -0.19
N GLY A 87 12.96 6.61 -1.52
CA GLY A 87 14.14 6.12 -2.23
C GLY A 87 15.43 6.89 -1.93
N ASN A 88 15.34 8.12 -1.42
CA ASN A 88 16.51 8.87 -0.92
C ASN A 88 16.93 8.44 0.50
N ARG A 89 16.01 7.85 1.28
CA ARG A 89 16.25 7.42 2.67
C ARG A 89 16.71 5.96 2.77
N PHE A 90 16.21 5.10 1.89
CA PHE A 90 16.46 3.65 1.91
C PHE A 90 17.12 3.17 0.61
N ASP A 91 18.14 2.32 0.76
CA ASP A 91 18.83 1.73 -0.37
C ASP A 91 18.09 0.48 -0.91
N PRO A 92 18.38 0.02 -2.14
CA PRO A 92 17.67 -1.12 -2.72
C PRO A 92 17.80 -2.43 -1.93
N ASP A 93 18.91 -2.65 -1.21
CA ASP A 93 19.08 -3.86 -0.40
C ASP A 93 18.21 -3.82 0.86
N GLU A 94 18.03 -2.64 1.45
CA GLU A 94 17.12 -2.42 2.57
C GLU A 94 15.66 -2.65 2.16
N ILE A 95 15.27 -2.15 0.99
CA ILE A 95 13.89 -2.25 0.49
C ILE A 95 13.55 -3.66 0.02
N LEU A 96 14.41 -4.27 -0.80
CA LEU A 96 14.10 -5.51 -1.53
C LEU A 96 14.61 -6.77 -0.84
N ASN A 97 15.80 -6.69 -0.24
CA ASN A 97 16.52 -7.85 0.28
C ASN A 97 16.39 -7.99 1.80
N GLY A 98 15.75 -7.02 2.49
CA GLY A 98 15.52 -7.06 3.93
C GLY A 98 16.81 -6.91 4.74
N LYS A 99 17.79 -6.16 4.22
CA LYS A 99 18.98 -5.78 4.96
C LYS A 99 18.59 -5.06 6.25
N GLU A 100 19.29 -5.36 7.35
CA GLU A 100 19.03 -4.74 8.64
C GLU A 100 19.22 -3.22 8.58
N LEU A 101 18.28 -2.50 9.20
CA LEU A 101 18.30 -1.06 9.30
C LEU A 101 19.11 -0.60 10.52
N SER A 102 19.76 0.56 10.42
CA SER A 102 20.26 1.25 11.60
C SER A 102 19.11 1.76 12.46
N ALA A 103 19.36 2.03 13.75
CA ALA A 103 18.34 2.59 14.65
C ALA A 103 17.71 3.89 14.09
N GLN A 104 18.51 4.76 13.47
CA GLN A 104 18.00 5.97 12.82
C GLN A 104 17.09 5.67 11.61
N LYS A 105 17.47 4.69 10.78
CA LYS A 105 16.64 4.30 9.63
C LYS A 105 15.36 3.61 10.07
N GLN A 106 15.38 2.92 11.20
CA GLN A 106 14.19 2.36 11.82
C GLN A 106 13.19 3.45 12.23
N GLU A 107 13.65 4.53 12.87
CA GLU A 107 12.79 5.69 13.19
C GLU A 107 12.22 6.34 11.92
N TRP A 108 13.02 6.46 10.85
CA TRP A 108 12.51 6.94 9.56
C TRP A 108 11.47 6.00 8.97
N LEU A 109 11.63 4.69 9.12
CA LEU A 109 10.67 3.72 8.60
C LEU A 109 9.32 3.85 9.33
N ASP A 110 9.33 4.09 10.64
CA ASP A 110 8.12 4.38 11.42
C ASP A 110 7.40 5.64 10.91
N GLU A 111 8.16 6.70 10.57
CA GLU A 111 7.60 7.91 9.95
C GLU A 111 7.01 7.63 8.56
N GLU A 112 7.73 6.88 7.72
CA GLU A 112 7.30 6.57 6.36
C GLU A 112 6.09 5.65 6.33
N GLU A 113 5.96 4.73 7.29
CA GLU A 113 4.78 3.91 7.45
C GLU A 113 3.54 4.75 7.74
N LYS A 114 3.65 5.74 8.62
CA LYS A 114 2.54 6.67 8.88
C LYS A 114 2.18 7.44 7.60
N LYS A 115 3.18 7.97 6.89
CA LYS A 115 2.95 8.76 5.67
C LYS A 115 2.28 7.94 4.59
N VAL A 116 2.71 6.69 4.36
CA VAL A 116 2.13 5.85 3.30
C VAL A 116 0.68 5.46 3.61
N LYS A 117 0.32 5.30 4.90
CA LYS A 117 -1.08 5.12 5.33
C LYS A 117 -1.91 6.37 5.05
N ASP A 118 -1.40 7.55 5.42
CA ASP A 118 -2.07 8.83 5.16
C ASP A 118 -2.27 9.05 3.64
N LEU A 119 -1.27 8.71 2.82
CA LEU A 119 -1.37 8.76 1.35
C LEU A 119 -2.44 7.83 0.80
N LYS A 120 -2.51 6.59 1.31
CA LYS A 120 -3.56 5.65 0.92
C LYS A 120 -4.95 6.20 1.20
N GLU A 121 -5.14 6.86 2.34
CA GLU A 121 -6.40 7.52 2.68
C GLU A 121 -6.70 8.69 1.72
N GLU A 122 -5.73 9.57 1.48
CA GLU A 122 -5.85 10.71 0.54
C GLU A 122 -6.24 10.25 -0.87
N ILE A 123 -5.56 9.21 -1.40
CA ILE A 123 -5.83 8.65 -2.73
C ILE A 123 -7.24 8.07 -2.79
N ASN A 124 -7.64 7.26 -1.80
CA ASN A 124 -8.96 6.64 -1.81
C ASN A 124 -10.08 7.67 -1.65
N ALA A 125 -9.89 8.68 -0.78
CA ALA A 125 -10.87 9.73 -0.56
C ALA A 125 -11.06 10.61 -1.79
N SER A 126 -9.96 11.02 -2.46
CA SER A 126 -10.04 11.82 -3.69
C SER A 126 -10.73 11.07 -4.83
N ILE A 127 -10.44 9.76 -4.98
CA ILE A 127 -11.14 8.89 -5.95
C ILE A 127 -12.63 8.80 -5.64
N ALA A 128 -13.00 8.58 -4.38
CA ALA A 128 -14.39 8.47 -3.96
C ALA A 128 -15.16 9.76 -4.24
N ASN A 129 -14.60 10.93 -3.87
CA ASN A 129 -15.19 12.24 -4.13
C ASN A 129 -15.42 12.47 -5.63
N ALA A 130 -14.39 12.21 -6.45
CA ALA A 130 -14.48 12.35 -7.91
C ALA A 130 -15.56 11.43 -8.51
N LYS A 131 -15.62 10.16 -8.10
CA LYS A 131 -16.65 9.22 -8.55
C LYS A 131 -18.05 9.68 -8.16
N GLU A 132 -18.24 10.14 -6.93
CA GLU A 132 -19.53 10.65 -6.45
C GLU A 132 -20.02 11.82 -7.31
N LEU A 133 -19.15 12.80 -7.56
CA LEU A 133 -19.46 13.95 -8.40
C LEU A 133 -19.78 13.56 -9.86
N LEU A 134 -19.09 12.54 -10.38
CA LEU A 134 -19.30 12.03 -11.74
C LEU A 134 -20.49 11.06 -11.86
N GLY A 135 -21.09 10.65 -10.73
CA GLY A 135 -22.16 9.65 -10.71
C GLY A 135 -21.69 8.23 -11.06
N ILE A 136 -20.41 7.91 -10.84
CA ILE A 136 -19.82 6.59 -11.08
C ILE A 136 -20.03 5.74 -9.82
N THR A 137 -20.81 4.68 -9.92
CA THR A 137 -21.00 3.69 -8.84
C THR A 137 -20.14 2.45 -9.11
N GLU A 138 -19.61 1.83 -8.04
CA GLU A 138 -18.75 0.63 -8.12
C GLU A 138 -19.52 -0.64 -8.52
#